data_AF-A0A7C0U8Q4-F1
#
_entry.id   AF-A0A7C0U8Q4-F1
#
_cell.length_a   1.000
_cell.length_b   1.000
_cell.length_c   1.000
_cell.angle_alpha   90.00
_cell.angle_beta   90.00
_cell.angle_gamma   90.00
#
_symmetry.space_group_name_H-M   'P 1'
#
loop_
_entity.id
_entity.type
_entity.pdbx_description
1 polymer ?
#
loop_
_entity_poly.entity_id
_entity_poly.type
_entity_poly.pdbx_seq_one_letter_code
_entity_poly.pdbx_strand_id
1 'polypeptide(L)'
;MMAQNALLLQFLPPNQLLAMLLGVGMAILVGGLVVGWSVRERRRITRLLDELLLETPIITLTEIANKLGMKRVDHGLIMRAAKGSRNGVLDFTRTAVVSIPLLRARLRRLLHDESVIHTLTECDYWGIPESLMGTFIESVAQEEGLDVILTTDGNYVVVPELKERMRDVLDLQGRIEALSEAQRLGVDPDALIHLVTGWGWDLVDIGSGTLYSASWLRLTLERMV
;
A
#
# COMPACT_ATOMS: atom_id res chain seq x y z
N MET A 1 0.91 -25.94 43.40
CA MET A 1 0.02 -24.74 43.49
C MET A 1 -1.36 -24.93 42.82
N MET A 2 -1.82 -26.16 42.51
CA MET A 2 -3.19 -26.41 42.00
C MET A 2 -4.17 -26.98 43.04
N ALA A 3 -3.70 -27.31 44.26
CA ALA A 3 -4.51 -28.00 45.26
C ALA A 3 -5.38 -27.08 46.15
N GLN A 4 -5.13 -25.77 46.16
CA GLN A 4 -5.89 -24.83 47.01
C GLN A 4 -7.21 -24.35 46.38
N ASN A 5 -7.37 -24.42 45.05
CA ASN A 5 -8.60 -23.97 44.40
C ASN A 5 -9.73 -25.02 44.46
N ALA A 6 -9.41 -26.31 44.64
CA ALA A 6 -10.41 -27.37 44.76
C ALA A 6 -11.10 -27.39 46.13
N LEU A 7 -10.43 -26.89 47.18
CA LEU A 7 -10.96 -26.88 48.55
C LEU A 7 -11.96 -25.75 48.83
N LEU A 8 -11.94 -24.66 48.06
CA LEU A 8 -12.90 -23.56 48.23
C LEU A 8 -14.28 -23.87 47.63
N LEU A 9 -14.39 -24.85 46.73
CA LEU A 9 -15.67 -25.27 46.14
C LEU A 9 -16.47 -26.23 47.03
N GLN A 10 -15.86 -26.85 48.04
CA GLN A 10 -16.52 -27.82 48.94
C GLN A 10 -17.34 -27.16 50.06
N PHE A 11 -17.18 -25.86 50.30
CA PHE A 11 -17.89 -25.12 51.37
C PHE A 11 -18.98 -24.16 50.87
N LEU A 12 -19.21 -24.10 49.56
CA LEU A 12 -20.28 -23.28 49.00
C LEU A 12 -21.60 -24.06 49.04
N PRO A 13 -22.67 -23.55 49.69
CA PRO A 13 -23.96 -24.21 49.68
C PRO A 13 -24.43 -24.42 48.22
N PRO A 14 -25.15 -25.51 47.90
CA PRO A 14 -25.50 -25.88 46.53
C PRO A 14 -26.12 -24.74 45.71
N ASN A 15 -26.87 -23.86 46.37
CA ASN A 15 -27.52 -22.70 45.78
C ASN A 15 -26.52 -21.64 45.27
N GLN A 16 -25.35 -21.50 45.91
CA GLN A 16 -24.29 -20.56 45.50
C GLN A 16 -23.45 -21.11 44.33
N LEU A 17 -23.22 -22.43 44.28
CA LEU A 17 -22.59 -23.08 43.12
C LEU A 17 -23.47 -22.95 41.86
N LEU A 18 -24.78 -23.14 42.01
CA LEU A 18 -25.75 -22.95 40.93
C LEU A 18 -25.83 -21.49 40.46
N ALA A 19 -25.79 -20.53 41.39
CA ALA A 19 -25.74 -19.10 41.07
C ALA A 19 -24.45 -18.69 40.34
N MET A 20 -23.29 -19.25 40.73
CA MET A 20 -22.02 -19.01 40.03
C MET A 20 -22.04 -19.57 38.60
N LEU A 21 -22.52 -20.80 38.42
CA LEU A 21 -22.63 -21.42 37.10
C LEU A 21 -23.60 -20.67 36.17
N LEU A 22 -24.74 -20.21 36.71
CA LEU A 22 -25.67 -19.35 35.99
C LEU A 22 -25.05 -17.99 35.65
N GLY A 23 -24.29 -17.39 36.57
CA GLY A 23 -23.59 -16.12 36.33
C GLY A 23 -22.55 -16.22 35.23
N VAL A 24 -21.75 -17.29 35.22
CA VAL A 24 -20.76 -17.57 34.16
C VAL A 24 -21.45 -17.86 32.82
N GLY A 25 -22.53 -18.66 32.83
CA GLY A 25 -23.32 -18.94 31.63
C GLY A 25 -23.94 -17.69 31.01
N MET A 26 -24.50 -16.80 31.85
CA MET A 26 -25.03 -15.50 31.40
C MET A 26 -23.94 -14.58 30.89
N ALA A 27 -22.77 -14.53 31.52
CA ALA A 27 -21.65 -13.73 31.04
C ALA A 27 -21.17 -14.20 29.65
N ILE A 28 -21.12 -15.50 29.41
CA ILE A 28 -20.77 -16.08 28.09
C ILE A 28 -21.85 -15.76 27.05
N LEU A 29 -23.13 -15.90 27.39
CA LEU A 29 -24.23 -15.58 26.48
C LEU A 29 -24.28 -14.10 26.11
N VAL A 30 -24.16 -13.21 27.10
CA VAL A 30 -24.12 -11.76 26.89
C VAL A 30 -22.87 -11.37 26.10
N GLY A 31 -21.70 -11.91 26.46
CA GLY A 31 -20.46 -11.71 25.72
C GLY A 31 -20.58 -12.16 24.26
N GLY A 32 -21.14 -13.34 24.02
CA GLY A 32 -21.39 -13.88 22.68
C GLY A 32 -22.35 -13.03 21.86
N LEU A 33 -23.44 -12.53 22.47
CA LEU A 33 -24.38 -11.61 21.83
C LEU A 33 -23.72 -10.28 21.46
N VAL A 34 -22.94 -9.69 22.36
CA VAL A 34 -22.23 -8.42 22.13
C VAL A 34 -21.20 -8.59 21.01
N VAL A 35 -20.43 -9.69 21.01
CA VAL A 35 -19.46 -9.99 19.96
C VAL A 35 -20.15 -10.23 18.62
N GLY A 36 -21.22 -11.03 18.60
CA GLY A 36 -21.99 -11.31 17.39
C GLY A 36 -22.60 -10.05 16.79
N TRP A 37 -23.14 -9.17 17.62
CA TRP A 37 -23.66 -7.86 17.21
C TRP A 37 -22.55 -6.96 16.66
N SER A 38 -21.41 -6.87 17.34
CA SER A 38 -20.25 -6.08 16.88
C SER A 38 -19.73 -6.55 15.52
N VAL A 39 -19.64 -7.86 15.28
CA VAL A 39 -19.21 -8.42 14.00
C VAL A 39 -20.21 -8.11 12.89
N ARG A 40 -21.52 -8.23 13.18
CA ARG A 40 -22.58 -7.93 12.22
C ARG A 40 -22.58 -6.45 11.83
N GLU A 41 -22.45 -5.56 12.81
CA GLU A 41 -22.43 -4.12 12.55
C GLU A 41 -21.17 -3.72 11.79
N ARG A 42 -19.99 -4.28 12.16
CA ARG A 42 -18.74 -4.06 11.41
C ARG A 42 -18.90 -4.45 9.94
N ARG A 43 -19.49 -5.61 9.62
CA ARG A 43 -19.72 -6.03 8.23
C ARG A 43 -20.65 -5.09 7.48
N ARG A 44 -21.69 -4.59 8.14
CA ARG A 44 -22.61 -3.61 7.57
C ARG A 44 -21.89 -2.30 7.23
N ILE A 45 -21.09 -1.79 8.17
CA ILE A 45 -20.28 -0.59 7.98
C ILE A 45 -19.28 -0.78 6.84
N THR A 46 -18.56 -1.91 6.81
CA THR A 46 -17.60 -2.21 5.75
C THR A 46 -18.27 -2.22 4.36
N ARG A 47 -19.44 -2.84 4.20
CA ARG A 47 -20.16 -2.85 2.91
C ARG A 47 -20.58 -1.46 2.46
N LEU A 48 -21.20 -0.69 3.36
CA LEU A 48 -21.62 0.68 3.06
C LEU A 48 -20.41 1.56 2.71
N LEU A 49 -19.30 1.37 3.40
CA LEU A 49 -18.06 2.07 3.11
C LEU A 49 -17.49 1.67 1.75
N ASP A 50 -17.45 0.37 1.42
CA ASP A 50 -17.01 -0.10 0.10
C ASP A 50 -17.87 0.46 -1.05
N GLU A 51 -19.19 0.61 -0.85
CA GLU A 51 -20.11 1.25 -1.80
C GLU A 51 -19.85 2.76 -1.94
N LEU A 52 -19.76 3.49 -0.83
CA LEU A 52 -19.57 4.94 -0.83
C LEU A 52 -18.22 5.35 -1.45
N LEU A 53 -17.17 4.56 -1.23
CA LEU A 53 -15.84 4.86 -1.74
C LEU A 53 -15.70 4.66 -3.25
N LEU A 54 -16.70 4.09 -3.93
CA LEU A 54 -16.70 4.07 -5.40
C LEU A 54 -16.94 5.47 -5.99
N GLU A 55 -17.63 6.34 -5.25
CA GLU A 55 -18.09 7.65 -5.74
C GLU A 55 -17.47 8.81 -4.95
N THR A 56 -17.06 8.57 -3.70
CA THR A 56 -16.53 9.61 -2.80
C THR A 56 -15.02 9.41 -2.57
N PRO A 57 -14.16 10.41 -2.86
CA PRO A 57 -12.71 10.26 -2.75
C PRO A 57 -12.22 10.14 -1.31
N ILE A 58 -12.76 10.95 -0.40
CA ILE A 58 -12.39 10.97 1.01
C ILE A 58 -13.68 11.12 1.81
N ILE A 59 -13.88 10.26 2.81
CA ILE A 59 -15.04 10.34 3.70
C ILE A 59 -14.60 10.33 5.16
N THR A 60 -15.07 11.31 5.93
CA THR A 60 -14.69 11.42 7.35
C THR A 60 -15.41 10.37 8.21
N LEU A 61 -14.81 9.98 9.35
CA LEU A 61 -15.45 9.06 10.28
C LEU A 61 -16.80 9.59 10.80
N THR A 62 -16.92 10.91 10.96
CA THR A 62 -18.18 11.58 11.35
C THR A 62 -19.23 11.49 10.26
N GLU A 63 -18.86 11.68 8.99
CA GLU A 63 -19.79 11.55 7.87
C GLU A 63 -20.28 10.11 7.69
N ILE A 64 -19.39 9.12 7.85
CA ILE A 64 -19.77 7.70 7.88
C ILE A 64 -20.81 7.46 8.98
N ALA A 65 -20.57 7.96 10.19
CA ALA A 65 -21.48 7.79 11.31
C ALA A 65 -22.85 8.45 11.07
N ASN A 66 -22.86 9.64 10.43
CA ASN A 66 -24.07 10.34 10.05
C ASN A 66 -24.87 9.54 9.00
N LYS A 67 -24.22 9.01 7.96
CA LYS A 67 -24.87 8.19 6.92
C LYS A 67 -25.43 6.87 7.47
N LEU A 68 -24.83 6.34 8.53
CA LEU A 68 -25.32 5.16 9.24
C LEU A 68 -26.44 5.46 10.25
N GLY A 69 -26.78 6.73 10.48
CA GLY A 69 -27.78 7.15 11.47
C GLY A 69 -27.34 6.84 12.92
N MET A 70 -26.04 6.79 13.19
CA MET A 70 -25.53 6.45 14.51
C MET A 70 -25.77 7.61 15.49
N LYS A 71 -26.51 7.33 16.58
CA LYS A 71 -26.73 8.32 17.67
C LYS A 71 -25.45 8.68 18.43
N ARG A 72 -24.43 7.82 18.39
CA ARG A 72 -23.09 8.04 18.95
C ARG A 72 -22.06 7.50 17.97
N VAL A 73 -21.03 8.30 17.68
CA VAL A 73 -19.95 7.92 16.79
C VAL A 73 -18.99 6.97 17.52
N ASP A 74 -19.08 5.68 17.23
CA ASP A 74 -18.07 4.71 17.65
C ASP A 74 -16.92 4.71 16.64
N HIS A 75 -15.98 5.65 16.81
CA HIS A 75 -14.79 5.78 15.98
C HIS A 75 -13.98 4.46 15.93
N GLY A 76 -13.92 3.72 17.04
CA GLY A 76 -13.20 2.45 17.11
C GLY A 76 -13.82 1.37 16.21
N LEU A 77 -15.15 1.28 16.19
CA LEU A 77 -15.87 0.38 15.30
C LEU A 77 -15.67 0.76 13.83
N ILE A 78 -15.81 2.04 13.48
CA ILE A 78 -15.66 2.51 12.09
C ILE A 78 -14.21 2.32 11.61
N MET A 79 -13.20 2.62 12.43
CA MET A 79 -11.80 2.36 12.10
C MET A 79 -11.52 0.88 11.86
N ARG A 80 -12.08 -0.02 12.69
CA ARG A 80 -11.94 -1.48 12.48
C ARG A 80 -12.67 -1.92 11.21
N ALA A 81 -13.79 -1.30 10.87
CA ALA A 81 -14.52 -1.57 9.63
C ALA A 81 -13.73 -1.08 8.41
N ALA A 82 -13.13 0.11 8.47
CA ALA A 82 -12.25 0.67 7.44
C ALA A 82 -11.02 -0.21 7.20
N LYS A 83 -10.37 -0.72 8.25
CA LYS A 83 -9.29 -1.71 8.11
C LYS A 83 -9.70 -3.02 7.43
N GLY A 84 -11.00 -3.33 7.39
CA GLY A 84 -11.53 -4.51 6.70
C GLY A 84 -12.13 -4.20 5.34
N SER A 85 -12.13 -2.94 4.92
CA SER A 85 -12.61 -2.52 3.60
C SER A 85 -11.62 -2.90 2.52
N ARG A 86 -12.16 -3.21 1.34
CA ARG A 86 -11.35 -3.49 0.15
C ARG A 86 -11.04 -2.21 -0.62
N ASN A 87 -11.94 -1.23 -0.52
CA ASN A 87 -11.86 0.01 -1.31
C ASN A 87 -11.32 1.19 -0.50
N GLY A 88 -11.01 1.00 0.79
CA GLY A 88 -10.68 2.07 1.71
C GLY A 88 -9.37 1.90 2.42
N VAL A 89 -8.65 3.01 2.60
CA VAL A 89 -7.51 3.11 3.51
C VAL A 89 -7.71 4.27 4.48
N LEU A 90 -7.28 4.12 5.72
CA LEU A 90 -7.33 5.22 6.69
C LEU A 90 -6.26 6.25 6.32
N ASP A 91 -6.63 7.53 6.41
CA ASP A 91 -5.69 8.63 6.29
C ASP A 91 -4.68 8.63 7.47
N PHE A 92 -3.60 9.40 7.37
CA PHE A 92 -2.56 9.41 8.40
C PHE A 92 -3.07 9.92 9.75
N THR A 93 -4.07 10.81 9.78
CA THR A 93 -4.68 11.29 11.02
C THR A 93 -5.69 10.31 11.62
N ARG A 94 -6.08 9.29 10.85
CA ARG A 94 -7.11 8.30 11.19
C ARG A 94 -8.47 8.92 11.49
N THR A 95 -8.77 10.03 10.82
CA THR A 95 -10.05 10.75 10.92
C THR A 95 -10.90 10.61 9.65
N ALA A 96 -10.32 10.08 8.58
CA ALA A 96 -10.98 9.86 7.31
C ALA A 96 -10.57 8.53 6.66
N VAL A 97 -11.38 8.10 5.70
CA VAL A 97 -11.12 6.95 4.85
C VAL A 97 -11.01 7.43 3.41
N VAL A 98 -9.91 7.09 2.78
CA VAL A 98 -9.56 7.43 1.41
C VAL A 98 -9.96 6.30 0.48
N SER A 99 -10.57 6.65 -0.65
CA SER A 99 -10.96 5.73 -1.70
C SER A 99 -9.74 5.27 -2.51
N ILE A 100 -9.43 3.98 -2.39
CA ILE A 100 -8.41 3.32 -3.22
C ILE A 100 -8.80 3.33 -4.71
N PRO A 101 -10.06 3.01 -5.12
CA PRO A 101 -10.43 3.05 -6.54
C PRO A 101 -10.25 4.42 -7.19
N LEU A 102 -10.64 5.49 -6.49
CA LEU A 102 -10.54 6.86 -7.02
C LEU A 102 -9.10 7.37 -6.99
N LEU A 103 -8.34 7.04 -5.95
CA LEU A 103 -6.90 7.30 -5.90
C LEU A 103 -6.18 6.63 -7.08
N ARG A 104 -6.42 5.33 -7.30
CA ARG A 104 -5.83 4.59 -8.43
C ARG A 104 -6.24 5.18 -9.78
N ALA A 105 -7.50 5.59 -9.94
CA ALA A 105 -7.94 6.26 -11.16
C ALA A 105 -7.24 7.61 -11.38
N ARG A 106 -7.01 8.39 -10.31
CA ARG A 106 -6.25 9.65 -10.36
C ARG A 106 -4.79 9.39 -10.72
N LEU A 107 -4.12 8.43 -10.07
CA LEU A 107 -2.73 8.07 -10.35
C LEU A 107 -2.55 7.56 -11.77
N ARG A 108 -3.48 6.73 -12.28
CA ARG A 108 -3.46 6.30 -13.68
C ARG A 108 -3.49 7.50 -14.62
N ARG A 109 -4.38 8.47 -14.38
CA ARG A 109 -4.43 9.69 -15.19
C ARG A 109 -3.10 10.46 -15.13
N LEU A 110 -2.56 10.65 -13.93
CA LEU A 110 -1.28 11.33 -13.73
C LEU A 110 -0.13 10.65 -14.49
N LEU A 111 -0.06 9.31 -14.44
CA LEU A 111 0.98 8.55 -15.11
C LEU A 111 0.94 8.66 -16.64
N HIS A 112 -0.24 8.89 -17.22
CA HIS A 112 -0.40 9.05 -18.68
C HIS A 112 -0.30 10.52 -19.13
N ASP A 113 -0.79 11.45 -18.32
CA ASP A 113 -0.92 12.86 -18.70
C ASP A 113 0.28 13.71 -18.25
N GLU A 114 0.98 13.31 -17.19
CA GLU A 114 2.07 14.07 -16.57
C GLU A 114 3.38 13.28 -16.60
N SER A 115 4.49 13.95 -16.90
CA SER A 115 5.82 13.33 -16.88
C SER A 115 6.41 13.18 -15.48
N VAL A 116 5.91 13.96 -14.52
CA VAL A 116 6.37 13.99 -13.13
C VAL A 116 5.18 13.99 -12.19
N ILE A 117 5.18 13.07 -11.23
CA ILE A 117 4.20 13.02 -10.15
C ILE A 117 4.84 13.64 -8.91
N HIS A 118 4.27 14.76 -8.48
CA HIS A 118 4.68 15.45 -7.26
C HIS A 118 4.14 14.72 -6.01
N THR A 119 4.90 13.74 -5.52
CA THR A 119 4.47 12.79 -4.48
C THR A 119 3.93 13.49 -3.23
N LEU A 120 4.63 14.51 -2.72
CA LEU A 120 4.22 15.24 -1.52
C LEU A 120 2.87 15.95 -1.70
N THR A 121 2.64 16.54 -2.87
CA THR A 121 1.38 17.24 -3.17
C THR A 121 0.21 16.26 -3.20
N GLU A 122 0.39 15.09 -3.81
CA GLU A 122 -0.64 14.05 -3.80
C GLU A 122 -0.80 13.43 -2.40
N CYS A 123 0.27 13.27 -1.62
CA CYS A 123 0.18 12.81 -0.23
C CYS A 123 -0.66 13.74 0.64
N ASP A 124 -0.43 15.05 0.52
CA ASP A 124 -1.18 16.07 1.27
C ASP A 124 -2.65 16.12 0.83
N TYR A 125 -2.91 16.03 -0.49
CA TYR A 125 -4.27 16.02 -1.01
C TYR A 125 -5.07 14.80 -0.55
N TRP A 126 -4.46 13.61 -0.58
CA TRP A 126 -5.12 12.37 -0.22
C TRP A 126 -5.03 12.03 1.27
N GLY A 127 -4.17 12.69 2.05
CA GLY A 127 -3.92 12.37 3.45
C GLY A 127 -3.26 11.00 3.64
N ILE A 128 -2.37 10.61 2.73
CA ILE A 128 -1.69 9.29 2.73
C ILE A 128 -0.19 9.50 2.92
N PRO A 129 0.50 8.65 3.72
CA PRO A 129 1.96 8.75 3.87
C PRO A 129 2.70 8.39 2.58
N GLU A 130 3.84 9.03 2.34
CA GLU A 130 4.67 8.84 1.14
C GLU A 130 4.99 7.38 0.82
N SER A 131 5.31 6.57 1.82
CA SER A 131 5.61 5.14 1.63
C SER A 131 4.44 4.37 1.03
N LEU A 132 3.21 4.70 1.43
CA LEU A 132 2.00 4.09 0.90
C LEU A 132 1.63 4.69 -0.46
N MET A 133 1.84 5.99 -0.67
CA MET A 133 1.63 6.63 -1.96
C MET A 133 2.57 6.05 -3.03
N GLY A 134 3.87 5.89 -2.72
CA GLY A 134 4.85 5.25 -3.59
C GLY A 134 4.44 3.83 -3.96
N THR A 135 3.95 3.04 -2.99
CA THR A 135 3.41 1.70 -3.26
C THR A 135 2.23 1.73 -4.24
N PHE A 136 1.34 2.73 -4.16
CA PHE A 136 0.24 2.89 -5.11
C PHE A 136 0.74 3.33 -6.48
N ILE A 137 1.67 4.28 -6.56
CA ILE A 137 2.26 4.75 -7.82
C ILE A 137 2.92 3.59 -8.56
N GLU A 138 3.80 2.85 -7.88
CA GLU A 138 4.50 1.69 -8.45
C GLU A 138 3.53 0.57 -8.87
N SER A 139 2.53 0.27 -8.04
CA SER A 139 1.51 -0.74 -8.38
C SER A 139 0.70 -0.34 -9.61
N VAL A 140 0.30 0.94 -9.74
CA VAL A 140 -0.46 1.40 -10.90
C VAL A 140 0.45 1.46 -12.14
N ALA A 141 1.69 1.93 -12.02
CA ALA A 141 2.65 1.93 -13.11
C ALA A 141 2.90 0.52 -13.65
N GLN A 142 3.06 -0.47 -12.77
CA GLN A 142 3.22 -1.87 -13.16
C GLN A 142 1.97 -2.43 -13.87
N GLU A 143 0.77 -2.10 -13.39
CA GLU A 143 -0.50 -2.49 -14.03
C GLU A 143 -0.66 -1.89 -15.43
N GLU A 144 -0.16 -0.67 -15.64
CA GLU A 144 -0.20 0.05 -16.92
C GLU A 144 1.00 -0.27 -17.83
N GLY A 145 2.00 -1.03 -17.34
CA GLY A 145 3.22 -1.34 -18.07
C GLY A 145 4.15 -0.14 -18.29
N LEU A 146 4.09 0.84 -17.38
CA LEU A 146 4.90 2.06 -17.43
C LEU A 146 6.14 1.93 -16.54
N ASP A 147 7.27 2.41 -17.05
CA ASP A 147 8.50 2.54 -16.26
C ASP A 147 8.45 3.88 -15.49
N VAL A 148 8.60 3.79 -14.16
CA VAL A 148 8.68 4.95 -13.26
C VAL A 148 9.90 4.83 -12.37
N ILE A 149 10.52 5.96 -12.02
CA ILE A 149 11.63 6.01 -11.05
C ILE A 149 11.38 7.11 -10.03
N LEU A 150 11.71 6.81 -8.76
CA LEU A 150 11.79 7.77 -7.68
C LEU A 150 13.06 8.63 -7.82
N THR A 151 12.85 9.93 -7.88
CA THR A 151 13.90 10.94 -7.89
C THR A 151 14.39 11.25 -6.48
N THR A 152 15.57 11.85 -6.40
CA THR A 152 16.21 12.23 -5.13
C THR A 152 15.47 13.32 -4.34
N ASP A 153 14.57 14.06 -4.99
CA ASP A 153 13.70 15.05 -4.36
C ASP A 153 12.36 14.47 -3.88
N GLY A 154 12.14 13.17 -4.05
CA GLY A 154 10.95 12.45 -3.59
C GLY A 154 9.81 12.35 -4.61
N ASN A 155 10.00 12.81 -5.85
CA ASN A 155 8.98 12.73 -6.90
C ASN A 155 9.14 11.47 -7.77
N TYR A 156 8.05 11.01 -8.39
CA TYR A 156 8.14 9.94 -9.39
C TYR A 156 8.18 10.54 -10.79
N VAL A 157 9.14 10.12 -11.61
CA VAL A 157 9.21 10.49 -13.03
C VAL A 157 8.77 9.31 -13.87
N VAL A 158 7.83 9.55 -14.78
CA VAL A 158 7.44 8.57 -15.80
C VAL A 158 8.41 8.67 -16.95
N VAL A 159 8.96 7.54 -17.37
CA VAL A 159 10.02 7.49 -18.38
C VAL A 159 9.58 6.66 -19.59
N PRO A 160 8.50 7.07 -20.30
CA PRO A 160 7.81 6.24 -21.29
C PRO A 160 8.69 5.85 -22.49
N GLU A 161 9.73 6.62 -22.79
CA GLU A 161 10.64 6.39 -23.93
C GLU A 161 12.08 6.06 -23.48
N LEU A 162 12.36 6.05 -22.17
CA LEU A 162 13.74 5.85 -21.70
C LEU A 162 14.26 4.48 -22.08
N LYS A 163 13.40 3.45 -21.99
CA LYS A 163 13.73 2.09 -22.39
C LYS A 163 14.09 1.99 -23.87
N GLU A 164 13.31 2.61 -24.76
CA GLU A 164 13.59 2.61 -26.20
C GLU A 164 14.87 3.39 -26.52
N ARG A 165 14.99 4.61 -25.96
CA ARG A 165 16.20 5.43 -26.13
C ARG A 165 17.47 4.73 -25.64
N MET A 166 17.42 4.07 -24.49
CA MET A 166 18.56 3.33 -23.95
C MET A 166 18.88 2.10 -24.79
N ARG A 167 17.87 1.44 -25.36
CA ARG A 167 18.08 0.34 -26.30
C ARG A 167 18.77 0.81 -27.57
N ASP A 168 18.34 1.93 -28.15
CA ASP A 168 18.98 2.49 -29.35
C ASP A 168 20.46 2.85 -29.08
N VAL A 169 20.74 3.47 -27.93
CA VAL A 169 22.12 3.77 -27.51
C VAL A 169 22.93 2.48 -27.32
N LEU A 170 22.35 1.46 -26.70
CA LEU A 170 23.00 0.17 -26.50
C LEU A 170 23.30 -0.53 -27.84
N ASP A 171 22.39 -0.47 -28.81
CA ASP A 171 22.58 -1.08 -30.14
C ASP A 171 23.63 -0.33 -30.96
N LEU A 172 23.69 1.01 -30.84
CA LEU A 172 24.64 1.85 -31.57
C LEU A 172 26.04 1.84 -30.96
N GLN A 173 26.15 1.95 -29.64
CA GLN A 173 27.41 2.16 -28.92
C GLN A 173 27.88 0.93 -28.15
N GLY A 174 27.02 -0.06 -27.94
CA GLY A 174 27.31 -1.24 -27.13
C GLY A 174 27.33 -0.99 -25.63
N ARG A 175 27.02 0.24 -25.18
CA ARG A 175 27.12 0.64 -23.77
C ARG A 175 26.09 1.71 -23.39
N ILE A 176 25.74 1.76 -22.11
CA ILE A 176 24.87 2.76 -21.48
C ILE A 176 25.62 3.39 -20.31
N GLU A 177 25.74 4.72 -20.30
CA GLU A 177 26.31 5.48 -19.19
C GLU A 177 25.23 5.81 -18.15
N ALA A 178 24.86 4.80 -17.34
CA ALA A 178 23.77 4.89 -16.37
C ALA A 178 23.98 6.02 -15.35
N LEU A 179 25.22 6.27 -14.93
CA LEU A 179 25.52 7.36 -13.99
C LEU A 179 25.23 8.75 -14.57
N SER A 180 25.53 8.97 -15.86
CA SER A 180 25.22 10.24 -16.53
C SER A 180 23.71 10.42 -16.72
N GLU A 181 23.02 9.35 -17.13
CA GLU A 181 21.56 9.38 -17.26
C GLU A 181 20.85 9.56 -15.91
N ALA A 182 21.37 8.97 -14.84
CA ALA A 182 20.84 9.14 -13.49
C ALA A 182 20.93 10.61 -13.04
N GLN A 183 22.09 11.25 -13.27
CA GLN A 183 22.27 12.68 -13.01
C GLN A 183 21.33 13.55 -13.84
N ARG A 184 21.16 13.24 -15.13
CA ARG A 184 20.24 13.95 -16.03
C ARG A 184 18.78 13.86 -15.56
N LEU A 185 18.39 12.72 -15.00
CA LEU A 185 17.05 12.46 -14.48
C LEU A 185 16.86 12.90 -13.02
N GLY A 186 17.94 13.24 -12.30
CA GLY A 186 17.88 13.58 -10.87
C GLY A 186 17.56 12.39 -9.97
N VAL A 187 17.90 11.18 -10.41
CA VAL A 187 17.58 9.90 -9.73
C VAL A 187 18.81 9.26 -9.14
N ASP A 188 18.60 8.36 -8.19
CA ASP A 188 19.67 7.54 -7.64
C ASP A 188 20.25 6.59 -8.73
N PRO A 189 21.58 6.53 -8.92
CA PRO A 189 22.19 5.67 -9.93
C PRO A 189 21.87 4.19 -9.75
N ASP A 190 21.82 3.70 -8.51
CA ASP A 190 21.55 2.29 -8.25
C ASP A 190 20.09 1.96 -8.59
N ALA A 191 19.15 2.87 -8.27
CA ALA A 191 17.75 2.74 -8.69
C ALA A 191 17.59 2.67 -10.22
N LEU A 192 18.30 3.50 -10.98
CA LEU A 192 18.28 3.46 -12.44
C LEU A 192 18.89 2.15 -12.98
N ILE A 193 20.04 1.72 -12.43
CA ILE A 193 20.66 0.44 -12.82
C ILE A 193 19.71 -0.72 -12.53
N HIS A 194 19.03 -0.72 -11.39
CA HIS A 194 18.01 -1.72 -11.06
C HIS A 194 16.84 -1.73 -12.05
N LEU A 195 16.35 -0.56 -12.48
CA LEU A 195 15.32 -0.50 -13.53
C LEU A 195 15.83 -1.12 -14.85
N VAL A 196 17.01 -0.67 -15.30
CA VAL A 196 17.58 -1.08 -16.60
C VAL A 196 17.88 -2.58 -16.64
N THR A 197 18.44 -3.13 -15.57
CA THR A 197 18.69 -4.57 -15.44
C THR A 197 17.37 -5.36 -15.36
N GLY A 198 16.32 -4.77 -14.78
CA GLY A 198 14.97 -5.34 -14.76
C GLY A 198 14.34 -5.51 -16.15
N TRP A 199 14.82 -4.80 -17.18
CA TRP A 199 14.34 -4.97 -18.55
C TRP A 199 14.80 -6.27 -19.23
N GLY A 200 15.68 -7.04 -18.58
CA GLY A 200 16.10 -8.36 -19.05
C GLY A 200 17.06 -8.33 -20.24
N TRP A 201 17.84 -7.27 -20.38
CA TRP A 201 18.89 -7.18 -21.41
C TRP A 201 20.17 -7.87 -20.92
N ASP A 202 20.94 -8.43 -21.87
CA ASP A 202 22.22 -9.09 -21.57
C ASP A 202 23.33 -8.05 -21.36
N LEU A 203 23.37 -7.52 -20.13
CA LEU A 203 24.24 -6.44 -19.71
C LEU A 203 25.29 -6.91 -18.72
N VAL A 204 26.52 -6.39 -18.88
CA VAL A 204 27.63 -6.56 -17.95
C VAL A 204 27.96 -5.20 -17.36
N ASP A 205 27.87 -5.10 -16.04
CA ASP A 205 28.44 -3.98 -15.28
C ASP A 205 29.89 -4.31 -14.94
N ILE A 206 30.82 -3.49 -15.42
CA ILE A 206 32.26 -3.63 -15.17
C ILE A 206 32.76 -2.72 -14.04
N GLY A 207 31.83 -2.15 -13.26
CA GLY A 207 32.09 -1.08 -12.31
C GLY A 207 32.15 0.28 -13.02
N SER A 208 31.89 1.37 -12.28
CA SER A 208 31.78 2.78 -12.74
C SER A 208 30.41 3.27 -13.21
N GLY A 209 29.35 2.46 -13.11
CA GLY A 209 28.01 2.88 -13.54
C GLY A 209 27.84 2.94 -15.06
N THR A 210 28.67 2.18 -15.78
CA THR A 210 28.55 1.96 -17.23
C THR A 210 28.17 0.50 -17.49
N LEU A 211 27.05 0.30 -18.19
CA LEU A 211 26.52 -1.02 -18.52
C LEU A 211 26.86 -1.34 -19.97
N TYR A 212 27.47 -2.49 -20.24
CA TYR A 212 27.84 -2.91 -21.58
C TYR A 212 27.00 -4.08 -22.07
N SER A 213 26.67 -4.12 -23.35
CA SER A 213 26.10 -5.32 -23.97
C SER A 213 27.15 -6.43 -23.98
N ALA A 214 26.80 -7.61 -23.46
CA ALA A 214 27.70 -8.77 -23.46
C ALA A 214 28.13 -9.16 -24.89
N SER A 215 27.20 -9.06 -25.84
CA SER A 215 27.46 -9.35 -27.26
C SER A 215 28.47 -8.39 -27.87
N TRP A 216 28.36 -7.10 -27.56
CA TRP A 216 29.27 -6.07 -28.04
C TRP A 216 30.66 -6.23 -27.41
N LEU A 217 30.72 -6.51 -26.09
CA LEU A 217 31.98 -6.78 -25.40
C LEU A 217 32.72 -7.95 -26.03
N ARG A 218 32.00 -9.06 -26.29
CA ARG A 218 32.57 -10.25 -26.92
C ARG A 218 33.15 -9.93 -28.30
N LEU A 219 32.37 -9.30 -29.18
CA LEU A 219 32.81 -8.93 -30.53
C LEU A 219 34.02 -7.98 -30.50
N THR A 220 34.06 -7.07 -29.53
CA THR A 220 35.16 -6.12 -29.38
C THR A 220 36.44 -6.81 -28.93
N LEU A 221 36.36 -7.72 -27.96
CA LEU A 221 37.50 -8.51 -27.48
C LEU A 221 38.03 -9.47 -28.55
N GLU A 222 37.14 -10.14 -29.29
CA GLU A 222 37.52 -11.03 -30.40
C GLU A 222 38.25 -10.30 -31.54
N ARG A 223 38.04 -8.99 -31.71
CA ARG A 223 38.74 -8.16 -32.70
C ARG A 223 40.10 -7.64 -32.23
N MET A 224 40.37 -7.66 -30.92
CA MET A 224 41.61 -7.17 -30.32
C MET A 224 42.68 -8.26 -30.17
N VAL A 225 42.28 -9.54 -30.26
CA VAL A 225 43.16 -10.73 -30.24
C VAL A 225 43.55 -11.10 -31.66
#